data_AF-A0A0S8FFJ8-F1
#
_entry.id   AF-A0A0S8FFJ8-F1
#
_cell.length_a   1.000
_cell.length_b   1.000
_cell.length_c   1.000
_cell.angle_alpha   90.00
_cell.angle_beta   90.00
_cell.angle_gamma   90.00
#
_symmetry.space_group_name_H-M   'P 1'
#
loop_
_entity.id
_entity.type
_entity.pdbx_description
1 polymer ?
#
loop_
_entity_poly.entity_id
_entity_poly.type
_entity_poly.pdbx_seq_one_letter_code
_entity_poly.pdbx_strand_id
1 'polypeptide(L)' 'MEWRRTIVAVVALWMLGGCSISRHIMDIQPPAQPSLQDLERHLDYQDPDDGEPDYVIEG' A
#
# COMPACT_ATOMS: atom_id res chain seq x y z
N MET A 1 27.50 18.61 -23.05
CA MET A 1 26.13 18.95 -23.50
C MET A 1 25.24 17.71 -23.67
N GLU A 2 25.81 16.56 -24.02
CA GLU A 2 25.09 15.28 -24.22
C GLU A 2 24.28 14.78 -23.00
N TRP A 3 24.86 14.81 -21.79
CA TRP A 3 24.22 14.24 -20.59
C TRP A 3 22.89 14.92 -20.18
N ARG A 4 22.73 16.20 -20.49
CA ARG A 4 21.50 16.94 -20.19
C ARG A 4 20.33 16.48 -21.05
N ARG A 5 20.59 16.05 -22.29
CA ARG A 5 19.57 15.51 -23.20
C ARG A 5 19.09 14.14 -22.73
N THR A 6 20.00 13.31 -22.23
CA THR A 6 19.67 11.99 -21.66
C THR A 6 18.75 12.11 -20.44
N ILE A 7 19.03 13.04 -19.52
CA ILE A 7 18.19 13.25 -18.33
C ILE A 7 16.77 13.68 -18.72
N VAL A 8 16.65 14.65 -19.65
CA VAL A 8 15.33 15.11 -20.12
C VAL A 8 14.56 13.98 -20.79
N ALA A 9 15.23 13.13 -21.58
CA ALA A 9 14.59 11.97 -22.21
C ALA A 9 14.10 10.93 -21.19
N VAL A 10 14.89 10.65 -20.15
CA VAL A 10 14.49 9.72 -19.07
C VAL A 10 13.30 10.26 -18.28
N VAL A 11 13.31 11.55 -17.93
CA VAL A 11 12.18 12.18 -17.22
C VAL A 11 10.92 12.20 -18.09
N ALA A 12 11.05 12.50 -19.38
CA ALA A 12 9.93 12.45 -20.32
C ALA A 12 9.34 11.04 -20.45
N LEU A 13 10.19 10.01 -20.49
CA LEU A 13 9.76 8.61 -20.53
C LEU A 13 9.01 8.19 -19.26
N TRP A 14 9.47 8.64 -18.08
CA TRP A 14 8.80 8.41 -16.80
C TRP A 14 7.42 9.06 -16.71
N MET A 15 7.27 10.28 -17.23
CA MET A 15 5.97 10.98 -17.27
C MET A 15 4.96 10.27 -18.16
N LEU A 16 5.39 9.66 -19.26
CA LEU A 16 4.51 8.90 -20.15
C LEU A 16 4.07 7.55 -19.54
N GLY A 17 4.93 6.91 -18.75
CA GLY A 17 4.60 5.67 -18.02
C GLY A 17 3.69 5.88 -16.80
N GLY A 18 3.86 7.00 -16.09
CA GLY A 18 3.11 7.30 -14.86
C GLY A 18 1.59 7.44 -15.07
N CYS A 19 1.16 8.00 -16.20
CA CYS A 19 -0.27 8.09 -16.54
C CYS A 19 -0.91 6.72 -16.83
N SER A 20 -0.14 5.74 -17.32
CA SER A 20 -0.65 4.40 -17.63
C SER A 20 -0.94 3.59 -16.37
N ILE A 21 -0.07 3.71 -15.35
CA ILE A 21 -0.23 2.99 -14.08
C ILE A 21 -1.43 3.53 -13.30
N SER A 22 -1.63 4.86 -13.30
CA SER A 22 -2.77 5.46 -12.62
C SER A 22 -4.12 5.02 -13.20
N ARG A 23 -4.24 4.84 -14.52
CA ARG A 23 -5.45 4.27 -15.12
C ARG A 23 -5.63 2.81 -14.76
N HIS A 24 -4.57 2.00 -14.83
CA HIS A 24 -4.64 0.59 -14.47
C HIS A 24 -5.08 0.38 -13.01
N ILE A 25 -4.63 1.25 -12.08
CA ILE A 25 -5.07 1.22 -10.68
C ILE A 25 -6.54 1.65 -10.55
N MET A 26 -7.02 2.62 -11.34
CA MET A 26 -8.45 2.98 -11.36
C MET A 26 -9.34 1.89 -11.98
N ASP A 27 -8.82 1.14 -12.96
CA ASP A 27 -9.53 0.05 -13.62
C ASP A 27 -9.62 -1.21 -12.75
N ILE A 28 -8.77 -1.33 -11.74
CA ILE A 28 -8.90 -2.35 -10.70
C ILE A 28 -10.05 -1.94 -9.80
N GLN A 29 -11.18 -2.66 -9.92
CA GLN A 29 -12.27 -2.52 -8.97
C GLN A 29 -11.72 -2.70 -7.55
N PRO A 30 -11.91 -1.73 -6.65
CA PRO A 30 -11.54 -1.93 -5.26
C PRO A 30 -12.30 -3.15 -4.74
N PRO A 31 -11.69 -3.98 -3.88
CA PRO A 31 -12.40 -5.08 -3.25
C PRO A 31 -13.64 -4.54 -2.53
N ALA A 32 -14.69 -5.36 -2.47
CA ALA A 32 -15.89 -5.01 -1.74
C ALA A 32 -15.52 -4.56 -0.33
N GLN A 33 -15.91 -3.32 0.03
CA GLN A 33 -15.65 -2.81 1.35
C GLN A 33 -16.51 -3.60 2.35
N PRO A 34 -15.96 -3.99 3.52
CA PRO A 34 -16.73 -4.66 4.55
C PRO A 34 -17.86 -3.75 5.02
N SER A 35 -18.96 -4.34 5.47
CA SER A 35 -20.06 -3.57 6.06
C SER A 35 -19.62 -2.94 7.39
N LEU A 36 -20.29 -1.86 7.80
CA LEU A 36 -20.04 -1.26 9.13
C LEU A 36 -20.28 -2.29 10.25
N GLN A 37 -21.26 -3.17 10.09
CA GLN A 37 -21.56 -4.24 11.04
C GLN A 37 -20.43 -5.28 11.16
N ASP A 38 -19.73 -5.57 10.06
CA ASP A 38 -18.57 -6.46 10.10
C ASP A 38 -17.36 -5.78 10.76
N LEU A 39 -17.20 -4.47 10.58
CA LEU A 39 -16.16 -3.69 11.26
C LEU A 39 -16.44 -3.57 12.77
N GLU A 40 -17.69 -3.33 13.16
CA GLU A 40 -18.11 -3.25 14.56
C GLU A 40 -17.82 -4.55 15.32
N ARG A 41 -17.95 -5.72 14.67
CA ARG A 41 -17.60 -7.02 15.26
C ARG A 41 -16.13 -7.13 15.69
N HIS A 42 -15.24 -6.34 15.09
CA HIS A 42 -13.81 -6.32 15.43
C HIS A 42 -13.48 -5.30 16.53
N LEU A 43 -14.40 -4.41 16.89
CA LEU A 43 -14.19 -3.44 17.98
C LEU A 43 -14.12 -4.13 19.35
N ASP A 44 -14.82 -5.25 19.50
CA ASP A 44 -14.83 -6.06 20.71
C ASP A 44 -13.76 -7.17 20.69
N TYR A 45 -12.82 -7.15 19.73
CA TYR A 45 -11.71 -8.09 19.71
C TYR A 45 -10.83 -7.86 20.95
N GLN A 46 -10.87 -8.81 21.88
CA GLN A 46 -9.87 -8.93 22.92
C GLN A 46 -8.70 -9.70 22.35
N ASP A 47 -7.53 -9.05 22.31
CA ASP A 47 -6.29 -9.72 21.97
C ASP A 47 -5.94 -10.69 23.13
N PRO A 48 -5.93 -12.01 22.87
CA PRO A 48 -5.63 -13.00 23.90
C PRO A 48 -4.20 -12.87 24.45
N ASP A 49 -3.32 -12.23 23.68
CA ASP A 49 -1.92 -12.04 24.02
C ASP A 49 -1.67 -10.62 24.58
N ASP A 50 -2.72 -9.83 24.84
CA ASP A 50 -2.59 -8.48 25.41
C ASP A 50 -1.91 -8.55 26.79
N GLY A 51 -0.71 -8.00 26.85
CA GLY A 51 0.11 -7.97 28.07
C GLY A 51 1.08 -9.14 28.23
N GLU A 52 1.13 -10.11 27.31
CA GLU A 52 2.24 -11.07 27.26
C GLU A 52 3.40 -10.54 26.41
N PRO A 53 4.66 -10.73 26.85
CA PRO A 53 5.81 -10.34 26.05
C PRO A 53 6.01 -11.30 24.89
N ASP A 54 6.11 -10.76 23.67
CA ASP A 54 6.41 -11.51 22.42
C ASP A 54 7.77 -12.24 22.39
N TYR A 55 8.55 -12.17 23.47
CA TYR A 55 9.90 -12.71 23.54
C TYR A 55 10.14 -13.47 24.84
N VAL A 56 10.79 -14.62 24.71
CA VAL A 56 11.29 -15.41 25.85
C VAL A 56 12.70 -14.91 26.17
N ILE A 57 12.96 -14.49 27.41
CA ILE A 57 14.32 -14.19 27.86
C ILE A 57 15.02 -15.53 28.11
N GLU A 58 15.79 -16.02 27.15
CA GLU A 58 16.69 -17.15 27.39
C GLU A 58 17.82 -16.71 28.34
N GLY A 59 17.96 -17.43 29.45
CA GLY A 59 18.98 -17.22 30.49
C GLY A 59 20.13 -18.21 30.39
#